data_AF-V7DCH0-F1
#
_entry.id   AF-V7DCH0-F1
#
_cell.length_a   1.000
_cell.length_b   1.000
_cell.length_c   1.000
_cell.angle_alpha   90.00
_cell.angle_beta   90.00
_cell.angle_gamma   90.00
#
_symmetry.space_group_name_H-M   'P 1'
#
loop_
_entity.id
_entity.type
_entity.pdbx_description
1 polymer ?
#
loop_
_entity_poly.entity_id
_entity_poly.type
_entity_poly.pdbx_seq_one_letter_code
_entity_poly.pdbx_strand_id
1 'polypeptide(L)'
;MIAMISALFGFLGPFVPKLFDYFQAKQDHAQEIEMMKLRMESAASEHLWRLEEINARADIAESVAVHKPEESYADKLISSVGGGTLPGWVRAYVALIGVHVDFVIRMCRPLITYALVGFYMGYKLAVFRALEAAGLPGFEALKGSWTDFDEAMLAAVISFWFGGRVLQRWKSR
;
A
#
# COMPACT_ATOMS: atom_id res chain seq x y z
N MET A 1 59.26 39.31 49.00
CA MET A 1 57.83 38.94 48.81
C MET A 1 57.32 39.29 47.41
N ILE A 2 57.60 40.48 46.87
CA ILE A 2 57.18 40.88 45.51
C ILE A 2 57.71 39.91 44.43
N ALA A 3 58.98 39.47 44.51
CA ALA A 3 59.55 38.50 43.56
C ALA A 3 58.84 37.13 43.52
N MET A 4 58.24 36.67 44.62
CA MET A 4 57.46 35.42 44.63
C MET A 4 56.11 35.60 43.93
N ILE A 5 55.52 36.79 44.01
CA ILE A 5 54.27 37.13 43.32
C ILE A 5 54.54 37.29 41.82
N SER A 6 55.64 37.94 41.43
CA SER A 6 56.07 38.06 40.02
C SER A 6 56.35 36.69 39.38
N ALA A 7 57.02 35.79 40.11
CA ALA A 7 57.28 34.43 39.65
C ALA A 7 56.00 33.59 39.50
N LEU A 8 55.02 33.77 40.41
CA LEU A 8 53.72 33.10 40.35
C LEU A 8 52.88 33.58 39.16
N PHE A 9 52.86 34.89 38.88
CA PHE A 9 52.18 35.44 37.71
C PHE A 9 52.87 35.06 36.38
N GLY A 10 54.19 34.98 36.36
CA GLY A 10 54.93 34.45 35.19
C GLY A 10 54.67 32.97 34.93
N PHE A 11 54.46 32.18 35.99
CA PHE A 11 54.09 30.76 35.91
C PHE A 11 52.62 30.53 35.50
N LEU A 12 51.71 31.42 35.92
CA LEU A 12 50.27 31.34 35.57
C LEU A 12 49.94 32.02 34.24
N GLY A 13 50.81 32.88 33.71
CA GLY A 13 50.62 33.58 32.42
C GLY A 13 50.26 32.64 31.24
N PRO A 14 50.93 31.48 31.08
CA PRO A 14 50.57 30.50 30.05
C PRO A 14 49.28 29.69 30.34
N PHE A 15 48.79 29.68 31.58
CA PHE A 15 47.55 28.98 31.95
C PHE A 15 46.28 29.78 31.65
N VAL A 16 46.37 31.11 31.61
CA VAL A 16 45.23 31.99 31.24
C VAL A 16 44.71 31.72 29.82
N PRO A 17 45.53 31.69 28.75
CA PRO A 17 45.05 31.37 27.40
C PRO A 17 44.51 29.94 27.31
N LYS A 18 45.15 28.95 27.96
CA LYS A 18 44.63 27.57 28.02
C LYS A 18 43.24 27.46 28.66
N LEU A 19 42.93 28.29 29.64
CA LEU A 19 41.60 28.33 30.25
C LEU A 19 40.58 28.87 29.24
N PHE A 20 40.93 29.90 28.49
CA PHE A 20 40.10 30.49 27.44
C PHE A 20 39.86 29.50 26.30
N ASP A 21 40.92 28.82 25.84
CA ASP A 21 40.87 27.78 24.80
C ASP A 21 39.93 26.63 25.21
N TYR A 22 39.93 26.24 26.49
CA TYR A 22 39.04 25.20 27.00
C TYR A 22 37.56 25.62 26.94
N PHE A 23 37.26 26.88 27.26
CA PHE A 23 35.89 27.41 27.15
C PHE A 23 35.46 27.56 25.68
N GLN A 24 36.36 28.02 24.80
CA GLN A 24 36.11 28.10 23.35
C GLN A 24 35.87 26.72 22.74
N ALA A 25 36.72 25.74 23.04
CA ALA A 25 36.55 24.37 22.55
C ALA A 25 35.19 23.78 22.95
N LYS A 26 34.72 24.07 24.17
CA LYS A 26 33.38 23.63 24.62
C LYS A 26 32.26 24.31 23.82
N GLN A 27 32.42 25.59 23.50
CA GLN A 27 31.46 26.35 22.72
C GLN A 27 31.43 25.89 21.26
N ASP A 28 32.60 25.63 20.66
CA ASP A 28 32.75 25.09 19.31
C ASP A 28 32.12 23.70 19.18
N HIS A 29 32.37 22.81 20.15
CA HIS A 29 31.74 21.48 20.16
C HIS A 29 30.21 21.55 20.32
N ALA A 30 29.71 22.47 21.15
CA ALA A 30 28.27 22.66 21.29
C ALA A 30 27.64 23.15 19.97
N GLN A 31 28.31 24.08 19.29
CA GLN A 31 27.88 24.63 18.00
C GLN A 31 27.97 23.59 16.87
N GLU A 32 29.01 22.75 16.87
CA GLU A 32 29.16 21.65 15.92
C GLU A 32 28.02 20.63 16.07
N ILE A 33 27.69 20.25 17.31
CA ILE A 33 26.57 19.35 17.61
C ILE A 33 25.24 19.95 17.17
N GLU A 34 25.03 21.25 17.40
CA GLU A 34 23.81 21.95 16.97
C GLU A 34 23.68 21.97 15.44
N MET A 35 24.76 22.26 14.73
CA MET A 35 24.80 22.19 13.27
C MET A 35 24.56 20.77 12.75
N MET A 36 25.11 19.74 13.41
CA MET A 36 24.84 18.34 13.04
C MET A 36 23.35 17.99 13.25
N LYS A 37 22.74 18.44 14.35
CA LYS A 37 21.31 18.23 14.62
C LYS A 37 20.44 18.91 13.58
N LEU A 38 20.73 20.17 13.24
CA LEU A 38 19.96 20.91 12.23
C LEU A 38 20.04 20.24 10.85
N ARG A 39 21.21 19.70 10.48
CA ARG A 39 21.38 18.90 9.27
C ARG A 39 20.63 17.57 9.32
N MET A 40 20.60 16.91 10.48
CA MET A 40 19.79 15.69 10.67
C MET A 40 18.31 16.00 10.57
N GLU A 41 17.84 17.10 11.14
CA GLU A 41 16.44 17.54 11.07
C GLU A 41 16.03 17.91 9.65
N SER A 42 16.88 18.66 8.93
CA SER A 42 16.62 18.95 7.51
C SER A 42 16.58 17.66 6.68
N ALA A 43 17.53 16.74 6.89
CA ALA A 43 17.54 15.45 6.21
C ALA A 43 16.31 14.60 6.54
N ALA A 44 15.88 14.57 7.81
CA ALA A 44 14.66 13.87 8.22
C ALA A 44 13.43 14.42 7.51
N SER A 45 13.30 15.75 7.42
CA SER A 45 12.21 16.37 6.67
C SER A 45 12.25 16.01 5.19
N GLU A 46 13.40 16.08 4.53
CA GLU A 46 13.56 15.68 3.13
C GLU A 46 13.20 14.21 2.89
N HIS A 47 13.58 13.32 3.81
CA HIS A 47 13.22 11.91 3.72
C HIS A 47 11.71 11.70 3.83
N LEU A 48 11.01 12.47 4.69
CA LEU A 48 9.55 12.43 4.78
C LEU A 48 8.90 12.87 3.46
N TRP A 49 9.35 13.99 2.88
CA TRP A 49 8.84 14.46 1.58
C TRP A 49 9.09 13.45 0.46
N ARG A 50 10.27 12.83 0.43
CA ARG A 50 10.59 11.79 -0.56
C ARG A 50 9.74 10.53 -0.38
N LEU A 51 9.43 10.14 0.86
CA LEU A 51 8.51 9.04 1.14
C LEU A 51 7.10 9.35 0.65
N GLU A 52 6.62 10.57 0.86
CA GLU A 52 5.33 11.03 0.35
C GLU A 52 5.29 11.02 -1.18
N GLU A 53 6.35 11.49 -1.82
CA GLU A 53 6.48 11.44 -3.29
C GLU A 53 6.52 10.00 -3.81
N ILE A 54 7.27 9.10 -3.16
CA ILE A 54 7.33 7.68 -3.52
C ILE A 54 5.95 7.03 -3.40
N ASN A 55 5.22 7.30 -2.32
CA ASN A 55 3.86 6.79 -2.12
C ASN A 55 2.91 7.34 -3.19
N ALA A 56 2.93 8.65 -3.45
CA ALA A 56 2.10 9.26 -4.49
C ALA A 56 2.42 8.69 -5.90
N ARG A 57 3.70 8.45 -6.20
CA ARG A 57 4.13 7.80 -7.45
C ARG A 57 3.69 6.34 -7.51
N ALA A 58 3.70 5.61 -6.40
CA ALA A 58 3.22 4.23 -6.32
C ALA A 58 1.71 4.16 -6.58
N ASP A 59 0.93 5.07 -5.98
CA ASP A 59 -0.52 5.17 -6.22
C ASP A 59 -0.83 5.48 -7.69
N ILE A 60 -0.06 6.40 -8.29
CA ILE A 60 -0.17 6.70 -9.72
C ILE A 60 0.21 5.47 -10.54
N ALA A 61 1.31 4.79 -10.22
CA ALA A 61 1.74 3.59 -10.95
C ALA A 61 0.74 2.44 -10.85
N GLU A 62 0.09 2.26 -9.70
CA GLU A 62 -1.02 1.31 -9.52
C GLU A 62 -2.21 1.69 -10.39
N SER A 63 -2.63 2.96 -10.36
CA SER A 63 -3.75 3.44 -11.20
C SER A 63 -3.44 3.27 -12.69
N VAL A 64 -2.20 3.58 -13.11
CA VAL A 64 -1.74 3.41 -14.49
C VAL A 64 -1.64 1.92 -14.85
N ALA A 65 -1.20 1.06 -13.94
CA ALA A 65 -1.15 -0.39 -14.17
C ALA A 65 -2.54 -1.00 -14.32
N VAL A 66 -3.55 -0.51 -13.57
CA VAL A 66 -4.95 -0.87 -13.76
C VAL A 66 -5.48 -0.43 -15.13
N HIS A 67 -4.95 0.68 -15.67
CA HIS A 67 -5.33 1.21 -16.99
C HIS A 67 -4.49 0.66 -18.15
N LYS A 68 -3.40 -0.07 -17.88
CA LYS A 68 -2.65 -0.72 -18.94
C LYS A 68 -3.59 -1.76 -19.58
N PRO A 69 -3.85 -1.66 -20.89
CA PRO A 69 -4.65 -2.68 -21.56
C PRO A 69 -3.91 -4.01 -21.38
N GLU A 70 -4.48 -4.91 -20.58
CA GLU A 70 -3.91 -6.24 -20.37
C GLU A 70 -3.74 -6.89 -21.75
N GLU A 71 -2.50 -7.22 -22.11
CA GLU A 71 -2.19 -7.89 -23.37
C GLU A 71 -3.02 -9.16 -23.47
N SER A 72 -3.81 -9.26 -24.56
CA SER A 72 -4.62 -10.43 -24.85
C SER A 72 -3.72 -11.66 -24.90
N TYR A 73 -4.19 -12.80 -24.40
CA TYR A 73 -3.46 -14.06 -24.48
C TYR A 73 -3.19 -14.44 -25.95
N ALA A 74 -3.99 -13.92 -26.89
CA ALA A 74 -3.70 -13.94 -28.32
C ALA A 74 -2.34 -13.29 -28.66
N ASP A 75 -2.01 -12.13 -28.09
CA ASP A 75 -0.74 -11.44 -28.33
C ASP A 75 0.43 -12.19 -27.69
N LYS A 76 0.21 -12.81 -26.53
CA LYS A 76 1.19 -13.70 -25.88
C LYS A 76 1.42 -15.00 -26.68
N LEU A 77 0.38 -15.55 -27.28
CA LEU A 77 0.47 -16.69 -28.19
C LEU A 77 1.18 -16.32 -29.50
N ILE A 78 0.87 -15.16 -30.09
CA ILE A 78 1.54 -14.67 -31.31
C ILE A 78 3.02 -14.39 -31.06
N SER A 79 3.38 -13.78 -29.92
CA SER A 79 4.76 -13.48 -29.56
C SER A 79 5.58 -14.72 -29.15
N SER A 80 4.96 -15.73 -28.55
CA SER A 80 5.62 -17.02 -28.26
C SER A 80 5.77 -17.93 -29.49
N VAL A 81 4.87 -17.82 -30.47
CA VAL A 81 4.88 -18.64 -31.69
C VAL A 81 5.70 -18.03 -32.83
N GLY A 82 5.95 -16.73 -32.82
CA GLY A 82 6.69 -16.10 -33.92
C GLY A 82 7.35 -14.80 -33.54
N GLY A 83 8.65 -14.87 -33.21
CA GLY A 83 9.57 -13.74 -33.26
C GLY A 83 9.74 -13.18 -34.69
N GLY A 84 8.67 -12.62 -35.25
CA GLY A 84 8.74 -11.68 -36.37
C GLY A 84 8.24 -12.12 -37.76
N THR A 85 7.80 -13.35 -38.02
CA THR A 85 7.59 -13.81 -39.42
C THR A 85 6.34 -14.65 -39.71
N LEU A 86 5.24 -14.48 -38.97
CA LEU A 86 3.97 -15.17 -39.29
C LEU A 86 3.20 -14.48 -40.44
N PRO A 87 2.72 -15.22 -41.45
CA PRO A 87 1.80 -14.69 -42.47
C PRO A 87 0.54 -14.09 -41.84
N GLY A 88 0.04 -12.98 -42.39
CA GLY A 88 -1.08 -12.23 -41.81
C GLY A 88 -2.35 -13.05 -41.57
N TRP A 89 -2.60 -14.08 -42.39
CA TRP A 89 -3.74 -14.99 -42.24
C TRP A 89 -3.60 -15.93 -41.02
N VAL A 90 -2.38 -16.38 -40.70
CA VAL A 90 -2.12 -17.22 -39.51
C VAL A 90 -2.29 -16.39 -38.25
N ARG A 91 -1.80 -15.14 -38.25
CA ARG A 91 -2.01 -14.20 -37.15
C ARG A 91 -3.49 -13.92 -36.92
N ALA A 92 -4.27 -13.69 -37.99
CA ALA A 92 -5.71 -13.47 -37.88
C ALA A 92 -6.44 -14.69 -37.30
N TYR A 93 -6.04 -15.89 -37.71
CA TYR A 93 -6.60 -17.15 -37.20
C TYR A 93 -6.27 -17.38 -35.71
N VAL A 94 -5.00 -17.21 -35.32
CA VAL A 94 -4.56 -17.32 -33.93
C VAL A 94 -5.19 -16.24 -33.06
N ALA A 95 -5.36 -15.02 -33.58
CA ALA A 95 -6.07 -13.95 -32.89
C ALA A 95 -7.55 -14.29 -32.66
N LEU A 96 -8.23 -14.85 -33.67
CA LEU A 96 -9.62 -15.30 -33.52
C LEU A 96 -9.75 -16.39 -32.46
N ILE A 97 -8.90 -17.41 -32.47
CA ILE A 97 -8.90 -18.46 -31.43
C ILE A 97 -8.57 -17.88 -30.06
N GLY A 98 -7.55 -17.01 -30.00
CA GLY A 98 -7.10 -16.37 -28.77
C GLY A 98 -8.19 -15.54 -28.10
N VAL A 99 -9.02 -14.82 -28.87
CA VAL A 99 -10.18 -14.08 -28.34
C VAL A 99 -11.20 -15.00 -27.65
N HIS A 100 -11.45 -16.18 -28.21
CA HIS A 100 -12.42 -17.13 -27.62
C HIS A 100 -11.86 -17.76 -26.35
N VAL A 101 -10.58 -18.12 -26.35
CA VAL A 101 -9.88 -18.66 -25.17
C VAL A 101 -9.81 -17.60 -24.08
N ASP A 102 -9.46 -16.36 -24.42
CA ASP A 102 -9.46 -15.22 -23.49
C ASP A 102 -10.84 -14.96 -22.91
N PHE A 103 -11.88 -14.99 -23.74
CA PHE A 103 -13.24 -14.82 -23.28
C PHE A 103 -13.59 -15.87 -22.22
N VAL A 104 -13.28 -17.15 -22.46
CA VAL A 104 -13.57 -18.23 -21.52
C VAL A 104 -12.77 -18.05 -20.22
N ILE A 105 -11.46 -17.84 -20.29
CA ILE A 105 -10.59 -17.71 -19.10
C ILE A 105 -10.99 -16.49 -18.27
N ARG A 106 -11.26 -15.35 -18.93
CA ARG A 106 -11.62 -14.11 -18.25
C ARG A 106 -13.03 -14.18 -17.66
N MET A 107 -13.93 -14.98 -18.26
CA MET A 107 -15.25 -15.26 -17.71
C MET A 107 -15.25 -16.26 -16.55
N CYS A 108 -14.27 -17.16 -16.44
CA CYS A 108 -14.20 -18.13 -15.35
C CYS A 108 -14.19 -17.45 -13.95
N ARG A 109 -13.47 -16.34 -13.77
CA ARG A 109 -13.38 -15.64 -12.48
C ARG A 109 -14.73 -15.04 -12.04
N PRO A 110 -15.44 -14.25 -12.88
CA PRO A 110 -16.80 -13.81 -12.57
C PRO A 110 -17.78 -14.98 -12.40
N LEU A 111 -17.68 -16.02 -13.23
CA LEU A 111 -18.64 -17.11 -13.29
C LEU A 111 -18.68 -17.91 -11.99
N ILE A 112 -17.52 -18.22 -11.39
CA ILE A 112 -17.45 -18.89 -10.08
C ILE A 112 -18.09 -18.02 -8.99
N THR A 113 -17.78 -16.72 -8.99
CA THR A 113 -18.34 -15.77 -8.01
C THR A 113 -19.87 -15.68 -8.15
N TYR A 114 -20.39 -15.55 -9.37
CA TYR A 114 -21.82 -15.52 -9.61
C TYR A 114 -22.50 -16.85 -9.28
N ALA A 115 -21.86 -17.98 -9.54
CA ALA A 115 -22.39 -19.29 -9.17
C ALA A 115 -22.50 -19.44 -7.65
N LEU A 116 -21.48 -19.03 -6.89
CA LEU A 116 -21.49 -19.07 -5.42
C LEU A 116 -22.53 -18.13 -4.82
N VAL A 117 -22.59 -16.88 -5.29
CA VAL A 117 -23.59 -15.91 -4.84
C VAL A 117 -25.00 -16.37 -5.23
N GLY A 118 -25.17 -16.89 -6.44
CA GLY A 118 -26.45 -17.45 -6.92
C GLY A 118 -26.91 -18.64 -6.09
N PHE A 119 -26.00 -19.56 -5.76
CA PHE A 119 -26.27 -20.68 -4.86
C PHE A 119 -26.71 -20.18 -3.47
N TYR A 120 -26.00 -19.21 -2.90
CA TYR A 120 -26.36 -18.63 -1.60
C TYR A 120 -27.73 -17.93 -1.64
N MET A 121 -28.03 -17.16 -2.68
CA MET A 121 -29.35 -16.54 -2.86
C MET A 121 -30.46 -17.60 -2.99
N GLY A 122 -30.20 -18.68 -3.73
CA GLY A 122 -31.11 -19.82 -3.84
C GLY A 122 -31.34 -20.52 -2.49
N TYR A 123 -30.29 -20.71 -1.70
CA TYR A 123 -30.37 -21.25 -0.34
C TYR A 123 -31.24 -20.36 0.56
N LYS A 124 -31.05 -19.03 0.53
CA LYS A 124 -31.85 -18.09 1.35
C LYS A 124 -33.32 -18.09 0.94
N LEU A 125 -33.61 -18.19 -0.35
CA LEU A 125 -34.97 -18.39 -0.86
C LEU A 125 -35.58 -19.70 -0.33
N ALA A 126 -34.82 -20.80 -0.35
CA ALA A 126 -35.30 -22.07 0.19
C ALA A 126 -35.59 -22.00 1.70
N VAL A 127 -34.72 -21.35 2.49
CA VAL A 127 -34.93 -21.12 3.93
C VAL A 127 -36.18 -20.27 4.17
N PHE A 128 -36.35 -19.19 3.43
CA PHE A 128 -37.54 -18.33 3.54
C PHE A 128 -38.82 -19.12 3.25
N ARG A 129 -38.85 -19.91 2.17
CA ARG A 129 -39.99 -20.77 1.84
C ARG A 129 -40.24 -21.85 2.90
N ALA A 130 -39.20 -22.39 3.51
CA ALA A 130 -39.34 -23.36 4.61
C ALA A 130 -39.96 -22.73 5.87
N LEU A 131 -39.63 -21.47 6.17
CA LEU A 131 -40.21 -20.72 7.29
C LEU A 131 -41.68 -20.32 7.03
N GLU A 132 -42.02 -19.93 5.80
CA GLU A 132 -43.41 -19.73 5.40
C GLU A 132 -44.22 -21.02 5.52
N ALA A 133 -43.66 -22.16 5.11
CA ALA A 133 -44.29 -23.46 5.24
C ALA A 133 -44.49 -23.88 6.71
N ALA A 134 -43.67 -23.37 7.63
CA ALA A 134 -43.83 -23.57 9.08
C ALA A 134 -44.93 -22.67 9.70
N GLY A 135 -45.62 -21.85 8.90
CA GLY A 135 -46.74 -21.02 9.34
C GLY A 135 -46.36 -19.64 9.86
N LEU A 136 -45.10 -19.21 9.69
CA LEU A 136 -44.68 -17.86 10.06
C LEU A 136 -45.16 -16.83 9.01
N PRO A 137 -45.70 -15.68 9.43
CA PRO A 137 -46.03 -14.60 8.50
C PRO A 137 -44.76 -14.06 7.83
N GLY A 138 -44.85 -13.69 6.55
CA GLY A 138 -43.67 -13.40 5.70
C GLY A 138 -42.65 -12.40 6.27
N PHE A 139 -43.09 -11.42 7.08
CA PHE A 139 -42.17 -10.50 7.75
C PHE A 139 -41.37 -11.15 8.88
N GLU A 140 -41.98 -12.05 9.65
CA GLU A 140 -41.28 -12.82 10.69
C GLU A 140 -40.39 -13.90 10.08
N ALA A 141 -40.81 -14.52 8.97
CA ALA A 141 -39.98 -15.43 8.19
C ALA A 141 -38.73 -14.71 7.63
N LEU A 142 -38.87 -13.46 7.17
CA LEU A 142 -37.74 -12.66 6.70
C LEU A 142 -36.76 -12.35 7.84
N LYS A 143 -37.26 -11.90 8.99
CA LYS A 143 -36.42 -11.68 10.18
C LYS A 143 -35.73 -12.97 10.65
N GLY A 144 -36.46 -14.09 10.68
CA GLY A 144 -35.90 -15.39 11.06
C GLY A 144 -34.91 -15.94 10.04
N SER A 145 -35.02 -15.54 8.77
CA SER A 145 -34.05 -15.91 7.74
C SER A 145 -32.72 -15.17 7.90
N TRP A 146 -32.70 -14.00 8.52
CA TRP A 146 -31.50 -13.18 8.72
C TRP A 146 -30.77 -13.61 9.99
N THR A 147 -29.54 -14.06 9.84
CA THR A 147 -28.70 -14.62 10.91
C THR A 147 -27.46 -13.78 11.14
N ASP A 148 -26.83 -13.94 12.30
CA ASP A 148 -25.55 -13.29 12.64
C ASP A 148 -24.45 -13.58 11.60
N PHE A 149 -24.50 -14.77 10.98
CA PHE A 149 -23.59 -15.13 9.89
C PHE A 149 -23.78 -14.24 8.66
N ASP A 150 -25.01 -13.86 8.32
CA ASP A 150 -25.30 -13.01 7.16
C ASP A 150 -24.84 -11.57 7.40
N GLU A 151 -24.99 -11.08 8.63
CA GLU A 151 -24.47 -9.78 9.05
C GLU A 151 -22.94 -9.75 8.98
N ALA A 152 -22.27 -10.77 9.53
CA ALA A 152 -20.81 -10.90 9.45
C ALA A 152 -20.31 -11.00 8.01
N MET A 153 -21.00 -11.77 7.17
CA MET A 153 -20.68 -11.89 5.75
C MET A 153 -20.84 -10.55 5.02
N LEU A 154 -21.94 -9.82 5.26
CA LEU A 154 -22.17 -8.50 4.67
C LEU A 154 -21.09 -7.49 5.09
N ALA A 155 -20.75 -7.46 6.38
CA ALA A 155 -19.68 -6.62 6.90
C ALA A 155 -18.32 -6.94 6.25
N ALA A 156 -18.01 -8.23 6.06
CA ALA A 156 -16.81 -8.67 5.37
C ALA A 156 -16.78 -8.25 3.89
N VAL A 157 -17.90 -8.38 3.17
CA VAL A 157 -18.01 -7.97 1.76
C VAL A 157 -17.86 -6.45 1.60
N ILE A 158 -18.51 -5.68 2.46
CA ILE A 158 -18.38 -4.22 2.50
C ILE A 158 -16.93 -3.84 2.83
N SER A 159 -16.30 -4.49 3.80
CA SER A 159 -14.91 -4.26 4.16
C SER A 159 -13.93 -4.65 3.05
N PHE A 160 -14.24 -5.67 2.25
CA PHE A 160 -13.44 -6.02 1.09
C PHE A 160 -13.52 -4.94 -0.01
N TRP A 161 -14.74 -4.49 -0.34
CA TRP A 161 -14.97 -3.48 -1.39
C TRP A 161 -14.53 -2.06 -1.01
N PHE A 162 -14.70 -1.69 0.26
CA PHE A 162 -14.46 -0.33 0.74
C PHE A 162 -13.28 -0.23 1.71
N GLY A 163 -12.92 -1.30 2.40
CA GLY A 163 -11.87 -1.32 3.42
C GLY A 163 -10.46 -1.34 2.86
N GLY A 164 -10.22 -1.78 1.62
CA GLY A 164 -8.89 -1.70 0.99
C GLY A 164 -8.35 -0.25 0.91
N ARG A 165 -9.24 0.71 0.63
CA ARG A 165 -8.91 2.15 0.60
C ARG A 165 -8.67 2.76 1.99
N VAL A 166 -9.20 2.15 3.04
CA VAL A 166 -8.99 2.58 4.44
C VAL A 166 -7.71 1.95 4.99
N LEU A 167 -7.48 0.65 4.75
CA LEU A 167 -6.30 -0.09 5.20
C LEU A 167 -4.98 0.44 4.61
N GLN A 168 -4.96 0.89 3.35
CA GLN A 168 -3.77 1.51 2.76
C GLN A 168 -3.38 2.83 3.46
N ARG A 169 -4.36 3.65 3.89
CA ARG A 169 -4.11 4.91 4.64
C ARG A 169 -3.61 4.70 6.06
N TRP A 170 -3.92 3.55 6.66
CA TRP A 170 -3.45 3.19 8.01
C TRP A 170 -2.04 2.63 8.01
N LYS A 171 -1.58 2.04 6.90
CA LYS A 171 -0.19 1.56 6.75
C LYS A 171 0.80 2.70 6.45
N SER A 172 0.30 3.87 6.06
CA SER A 172 1.10 5.06 5.74
C SER A 172 1.15 6.12 6.86
N ARG A 173 0.67 5.79 8.06
CA ARG A 173 0.85 6.59 9.29
C ARG A 173 1.71 5.81 10.28
#